data_AF-A0A1D6HQL8-F1
#
_entry.id   AF-A0A1D6HQL8-F1
#
_cell.length_a   1.000
_cell.length_b   1.000
_cell.length_c   1.000
_cell.angle_alpha   90.00
_cell.angle_beta   90.00
_cell.angle_gamma   90.00
#
_symmetry.space_group_name_H-M   'P 1'
#
loop_
_entity.id
_entity.type
_entity.pdbx_description
1 polymer ?
#
loop_
_entity_poly.entity_id
_entity_poly.type
_entity_poly.pdbx_seq_one_letter_code
_entity_poly.pdbx_strand_id
1 'polypeptide(L)'
;MEGEAETVVGSCSKPCGPLEDYYIPDYILKPGAQQVLVDHAAPCPIVVFINSRSGGQLGSSLIKTYRELLNEAQVFYLSKEAPDKVLHRLYANLERLKMEGHILAVQIWRTLRLIVAGGDGTASRLLGVVSDLKLSHPPPVATVPLGTGNNLPFSFGWDGHSDEEDL
;
A
#
# COMPACT_ATOMS: atom_id res chain seq x y z
N MET A 1 -12.08 23.29 -46.92
CA MET A 1 -13.18 22.82 -46.05
C MET A 1 -12.56 21.77 -45.15
N GLU A 2 -12.10 22.23 -44.01
CA GLU A 2 -11.44 21.43 -42.99
C GLU A 2 -12.49 20.58 -42.29
N GLY A 3 -12.21 19.29 -42.11
CA GLY A 3 -13.00 18.38 -41.28
C GLY A 3 -12.26 18.18 -39.97
N GLU A 4 -12.74 18.79 -38.89
CA GLU A 4 -12.27 18.53 -37.54
C GLU A 4 -12.69 17.12 -37.11
N ALA A 5 -11.72 16.32 -36.69
CA ALA A 5 -11.97 15.04 -36.02
C ALA A 5 -12.07 15.30 -34.51
N GLU A 6 -13.29 15.18 -33.98
CA GLU A 6 -13.58 15.30 -32.55
C GLU A 6 -13.11 14.03 -31.83
N THR A 7 -12.03 14.13 -31.06
CA THR A 7 -11.59 13.05 -30.15
C THR A 7 -12.51 13.00 -28.94
N VAL A 8 -13.37 11.99 -28.88
CA VAL A 8 -14.23 11.68 -27.73
C VAL A 8 -13.35 11.15 -26.58
N VAL A 9 -13.12 11.99 -25.58
CA VAL A 9 -12.51 11.60 -24.30
C VAL A 9 -13.56 10.83 -23.50
N GLY A 10 -13.47 9.50 -23.48
CA GLY A 10 -14.34 8.65 -22.67
C GLY A 10 -14.09 8.85 -21.17
N SER A 11 -14.91 9.66 -20.51
CA SER A 11 -14.98 9.73 -19.05
C SER A 11 -15.59 8.42 -18.52
N CYS A 12 -14.76 7.54 -17.97
CA CYS A 12 -15.23 6.30 -17.37
C CYS A 12 -15.77 6.60 -15.96
N SER A 13 -17.08 6.85 -15.85
CA SER A 13 -17.78 7.09 -14.59
C SER A 13 -18.22 5.79 -13.89
N LYS A 14 -17.35 4.76 -13.87
CA LYS A 14 -17.58 3.63 -12.96
C LYS A 14 -17.22 4.11 -11.55
N PRO A 15 -18.06 3.89 -10.52
CA PRO A 15 -17.59 4.05 -9.16
C PRO A 15 -16.37 3.14 -9.01
N CYS A 16 -15.21 3.71 -8.69
CA CYS A 16 -14.03 2.94 -8.31
C CYS A 16 -14.36 2.25 -6.98
N GLY A 17 -15.03 1.10 -7.07
CA GLY A 17 -15.22 0.22 -5.93
C GLY A 17 -13.86 -0.30 -5.44
N PRO A 18 -13.88 -1.11 -4.37
CA PRO A 18 -12.67 -1.72 -3.86
C PRO A 18 -11.95 -2.46 -4.98
N LEU A 19 -10.66 -2.19 -5.13
CA LEU A 19 -9.83 -2.85 -6.11
C LEU A 19 -9.55 -4.27 -5.63
N GLU A 20 -10.28 -5.24 -6.19
CA GLU A 20 -10.27 -6.65 -5.78
C GLU A 20 -8.86 -7.26 -5.82
N ASP A 21 -8.03 -6.83 -6.78
CA ASP A 21 -6.66 -7.30 -6.97
C ASP A 21 -5.72 -7.02 -5.78
N TYR A 22 -6.10 -6.09 -4.91
CA TYR A 22 -5.31 -5.67 -3.75
C TYR A 22 -5.99 -5.97 -2.41
N TYR A 23 -7.18 -6.58 -2.44
CA TYR A 23 -8.02 -6.73 -1.26
C TYR A 23 -7.41 -7.67 -0.20
N ILE A 24 -7.54 -7.29 1.07
CA ILE A 24 -7.20 -8.13 2.22
C ILE A 24 -8.41 -8.22 3.17
N PRO A 25 -8.89 -9.43 3.51
CA PRO A 25 -10.00 -9.59 4.45
C PRO A 25 -9.67 -9.10 5.86
N ASP A 26 -10.69 -8.60 6.58
CA ASP A 26 -10.55 -8.03 7.92
C ASP A 26 -9.88 -8.97 8.92
N TYR A 27 -10.22 -10.27 8.91
CA TYR A 27 -9.67 -11.25 9.85
C TYR A 27 -8.16 -11.49 9.68
N ILE A 28 -7.58 -11.10 8.54
CA ILE A 28 -6.13 -11.10 8.33
C ILE A 28 -5.48 -9.93 9.07
N LEU A 29 -6.10 -8.75 9.04
CA LEU A 29 -5.54 -7.49 9.57
C LEU A 29 -5.90 -7.25 11.05
N LYS A 30 -7.06 -7.75 11.47
CA LYS A 30 -7.66 -7.60 12.80
C LYS A 30 -7.87 -8.99 13.41
N PRO A 31 -6.98 -9.46 14.30
CA PRO A 31 -7.18 -10.71 15.01
C PRO A 31 -8.53 -10.71 15.74
N GLY A 32 -9.33 -11.75 15.56
CA GLY A 32 -10.66 -11.87 16.18
C GLY A 32 -11.82 -11.30 15.37
N ALA A 33 -11.57 -10.66 14.22
CA ALA A 33 -12.66 -10.34 13.29
C ALA A 33 -13.27 -11.62 12.70
N GLN A 34 -14.53 -11.54 12.28
CA GLN A 34 -15.25 -12.67 11.71
C GLN A 34 -14.53 -13.17 10.46
N GLN A 35 -14.25 -14.49 10.45
CA GLN A 35 -13.67 -15.13 9.29
C GLN A 35 -14.73 -15.23 8.18
N VAL A 36 -14.33 -14.87 6.97
CA VAL A 36 -15.17 -14.95 5.78
C VAL A 36 -14.48 -15.91 4.81
N LEU A 37 -15.27 -16.80 4.19
CA LEU A 37 -14.78 -17.65 3.13
C LEU A 37 -14.54 -16.80 1.89
N VAL A 38 -13.32 -16.85 1.37
CA VAL A 38 -12.93 -16.14 0.15
C VAL A 38 -12.40 -17.17 -0.83
N ASP A 39 -12.96 -17.20 -2.03
CA ASP A 39 -12.70 -18.26 -3.01
C ASP A 39 -11.32 -18.15 -3.67
N HIS A 40 -10.66 -17.00 -3.56
CA HIS A 40 -9.34 -16.75 -4.14
C HIS A 40 -8.58 -15.65 -3.38
N ALA A 41 -7.25 -15.73 -3.38
CA ALA A 41 -6.41 -14.65 -2.90
C ALA A 41 -6.27 -13.56 -3.96
N ALA A 42 -6.31 -12.31 -3.50
CA ALA A 42 -5.85 -11.18 -4.28
C ALA A 42 -4.40 -11.43 -4.75
N PRO A 43 -4.06 -11.18 -6.02
CA PRO A 43 -2.72 -11.39 -6.55
C PRO A 43 -1.68 -10.47 -5.90
N CYS A 44 -2.07 -9.24 -5.53
CA CYS A 44 -1.17 -8.22 -5.01
C CYS A 44 -1.74 -7.55 -3.74
N PRO A 45 -1.92 -8.25 -2.62
CA PRO A 45 -2.49 -7.64 -1.41
C PRO A 45 -1.63 -6.46 -0.93
N ILE A 46 -2.26 -5.30 -0.66
CA ILE A 46 -1.54 -4.06 -0.27
C ILE A 46 -1.89 -3.64 1.15
N VAL A 47 -0.90 -3.19 1.91
CA VAL A 47 -1.11 -2.41 3.15
C VAL A 47 -0.50 -1.04 2.99
N VAL A 48 -1.25 0.01 3.33
CA VAL A 48 -0.85 1.41 3.14
C VAL A 48 -0.61 2.07 4.50
N PHE A 49 0.56 2.69 4.66
CA PHE A 49 0.92 3.51 5.80
C PHE A 49 0.98 4.98 5.40
N ILE A 50 0.23 5.85 6.06
CA ILE A 50 0.15 7.27 5.70
C ILE A 50 0.54 8.13 6.89
N ASN A 51 1.56 8.97 6.70
CA ASN A 51 1.86 10.08 7.60
C ASN A 51 1.21 11.35 7.08
N SER A 52 0.00 11.65 7.56
CA SER A 52 -0.77 12.81 7.11
C SER A 52 -0.18 14.17 7.47
N ARG A 53 0.86 14.21 8.32
CA ARG A 53 1.57 15.43 8.70
C ARG A 53 2.77 15.76 7.80
N SER A 54 3.17 14.83 6.92
CA SER A 54 4.22 15.09 5.92
C SER A 54 3.66 15.97 4.79
N GLY A 55 4.44 17.00 4.41
CA GLY A 55 4.33 17.98 3.31
C GLY A 55 2.97 18.29 2.66
N GLY A 56 2.76 19.57 2.32
CA GLY A 56 1.61 20.06 1.53
C GLY A 56 0.20 19.79 2.10
N GLN A 57 0.08 19.07 3.22
CA GLN A 57 -1.18 18.64 3.86
C GLN A 57 -2.10 17.77 2.99
N LEU A 58 -1.57 17.13 1.94
CA LEU A 58 -2.34 16.27 1.02
C LEU A 58 -2.71 14.91 1.62
N GLY A 59 -2.09 14.52 2.74
CA GLY A 59 -2.30 13.21 3.35
C GLY A 59 -3.76 12.91 3.70
N SER A 60 -4.53 13.92 4.11
CA SER A 60 -5.96 13.77 4.43
C SER A 60 -6.80 13.37 3.21
N SER A 61 -6.49 13.91 2.03
CA SER A 61 -7.16 13.54 0.78
C SER A 61 -6.73 12.14 0.34
N LEU A 62 -5.44 11.83 0.43
CA LEU A 62 -4.90 10.52 0.07
C LEU A 62 -5.50 9.38 0.91
N ILE A 63 -5.69 9.62 2.21
CA ILE A 63 -6.40 8.71 3.11
C ILE A 63 -7.81 8.39 2.60
N LYS A 64 -8.56 9.40 2.17
CA LYS A 64 -9.93 9.21 1.66
C LYS A 64 -9.90 8.35 0.40
N THR A 65 -9.04 8.70 -0.55
CA THR A 65 -8.88 7.95 -1.80
C THR A 65 -8.52 6.48 -1.55
N TYR A 66 -7.54 6.18 -0.69
CA TYR A 66 -7.20 4.79 -0.41
C TYR A 66 -8.32 4.02 0.30
N ARG A 67 -9.15 4.67 1.11
CA ARG A 67 -10.30 4.02 1.77
C ARG A 67 -11.50 3.81 0.84
N GLU A 68 -11.58 4.57 -0.24
CA GLU A 68 -12.55 4.32 -1.31
C GLU A 68 -12.09 3.14 -2.18
N LEU A 69 -10.78 3.01 -2.40
CA LEU A 69 -10.18 2.00 -3.28
C LEU A 69 -9.83 0.67 -2.59
N LEU A 70 -9.62 0.66 -1.27
CA LEU A 70 -9.17 -0.50 -0.52
C LEU A 70 -10.10 -0.74 0.68
N ASN A 71 -9.98 -1.92 1.29
CA ASN A 71 -10.57 -2.14 2.60
C ASN A 71 -10.03 -1.11 3.60
N GLU A 72 -10.90 -0.48 4.40
CA GLU A 72 -10.51 0.49 5.41
C GLU A 72 -9.45 -0.05 6.37
N ALA A 73 -9.48 -1.36 6.67
CA ALA A 73 -8.50 -2.04 7.51
C ALA A 73 -7.08 -2.05 6.92
N GLN A 74 -6.93 -1.85 5.61
CA GLN A 74 -5.64 -1.84 4.90
C GLN A 74 -4.92 -0.48 5.01
N VAL A 75 -5.59 0.56 5.51
CA VAL A 75 -5.06 1.94 5.53
C VAL A 75 -4.74 2.38 6.97
N PHE A 76 -3.44 2.43 7.29
CA PHE A 76 -2.92 2.76 8.61
C PHE A 76 -2.42 4.21 8.69
N TYR A 77 -2.81 4.90 9.75
CA TYR A 77 -2.36 6.24 10.06
C TYR A 77 -1.15 6.17 10.98
N LEU A 78 0.01 6.63 10.50
CA LEU A 78 1.24 6.62 11.28
C LEU A 78 1.21 7.58 12.48
N SER A 79 0.24 8.50 12.52
CA SER A 79 -0.05 9.34 13.68
C SER A 79 -0.82 8.63 14.80
N LYS A 80 -1.53 7.54 14.48
CA LYS A 80 -2.34 6.77 15.44
C LYS A 80 -1.61 5.51 15.89
N GLU A 81 -0.97 4.81 14.97
CA GLU A 81 -0.29 3.56 15.25
C GLU A 81 1.04 3.49 14.51
N ALA A 82 2.09 3.08 15.23
CA ALA A 82 3.43 2.95 14.68
C ALA A 82 3.54 1.69 13.81
N PRO A 83 4.39 1.71 12.75
CA PRO A 83 4.42 0.63 11.77
C PRO A 83 4.91 -0.70 12.36
N ASP A 84 5.77 -0.66 13.38
CA ASP A 84 6.21 -1.82 14.15
C ASP A 84 5.04 -2.59 14.76
N LYS A 85 4.13 -1.90 15.45
CA LYS A 85 2.96 -2.52 16.08
C LYS A 85 2.04 -3.17 15.05
N VAL A 86 1.82 -2.48 13.93
CA VAL A 86 0.97 -2.97 12.84
C VAL A 86 1.57 -4.22 12.21
N LEU A 87 2.84 -4.16 11.80
CA LEU A 87 3.48 -5.27 11.09
C LEU A 87 3.69 -6.48 12.01
N HIS A 88 4.10 -6.29 13.26
CA HIS A 88 4.19 -7.41 14.21
C HIS A 88 2.85 -8.11 14.40
N ARG A 89 1.77 -7.35 14.58
CA ARG A 89 0.42 -7.92 14.70
C ARG A 89 0.01 -8.67 13.43
N LEU A 90 0.22 -8.07 12.27
CA LEU A 90 -0.13 -8.66 10.98
C LEU A 90 0.60 -9.97 10.75
N TYR A 91 1.93 -9.99 10.89
CA TYR A 91 2.73 -11.20 10.64
C TYR A 91 2.49 -12.27 11.70
N ALA A 92 2.30 -11.91 12.98
CA ALA A 92 1.92 -12.88 14.01
C ALA A 92 0.57 -13.55 13.70
N ASN A 93 -0.41 -12.77 13.23
CA ASN A 93 -1.71 -13.32 12.87
C ASN A 93 -1.66 -14.17 11.59
N LEU A 94 -0.90 -13.74 10.57
CA LEU A 94 -0.68 -14.55 9.38
C LEU A 94 0.01 -15.87 9.72
N GLU A 95 1.01 -15.87 10.61
CA GLU A 95 1.69 -17.10 11.02
C GLU A 95 0.74 -18.05 11.75
N ARG A 96 -0.08 -17.53 12.66
CA ARG A 96 -1.15 -18.30 13.33
C ARG A 96 -2.10 -18.93 12.31
N LEU A 97 -2.62 -18.15 11.38
CA LEU A 97 -3.55 -18.63 10.35
C LEU A 97 -2.91 -19.66 9.40
N LYS A 98 -1.63 -19.50 9.08
CA LYS A 98 -0.86 -20.48 8.30
C LYS A 98 -0.77 -21.81 9.03
N MET A 99 -0.51 -21.81 10.34
CA MET A 99 -0.50 -23.02 11.17
C MET A 99 -1.87 -23.69 11.27
N GLU A 100 -2.95 -22.89 11.22
CA GLU A 100 -4.35 -23.38 11.18
C GLU A 100 -4.77 -23.90 9.79
N GLY A 101 -3.90 -23.84 8.79
CA GLY A 101 -4.17 -24.36 7.44
C GLY A 101 -4.89 -23.39 6.50
N HIS A 102 -4.97 -22.11 6.84
CA HIS A 102 -5.57 -21.10 5.96
C HIS A 102 -4.66 -20.81 4.75
N ILE A 103 -5.01 -21.37 3.59
CA ILE A 103 -4.28 -21.18 2.33
C ILE A 103 -4.14 -19.68 1.98
N LEU A 104 -5.20 -18.89 2.22
CA LEU A 104 -5.19 -17.45 1.96
C LEU A 104 -4.08 -16.72 2.72
N ALA A 105 -3.81 -17.11 3.98
CA ALA A 105 -2.76 -16.51 4.78
C ALA A 105 -1.36 -16.84 4.24
N VAL A 106 -1.16 -18.06 3.70
CA VAL A 106 0.10 -18.44 3.03
C VAL A 106 0.32 -17.60 1.78
N GLN A 107 -0.74 -17.39 0.99
CA GLN A 107 -0.66 -16.59 -0.24
C GLN A 107 -0.37 -15.12 0.08
N ILE A 108 -1.14 -14.51 0.98
CA ILE A 108 -0.93 -13.12 1.39
C ILE A 108 0.47 -12.93 1.95
N TRP A 109 0.98 -13.84 2.79
CA TRP A 109 2.36 -13.75 3.30
C TRP A 109 3.39 -13.60 2.18
N ARG A 110 3.21 -14.32 1.06
CA ARG A 110 4.18 -14.35 -0.04
C ARG A 110 4.05 -13.17 -1.02
N THR A 111 2.85 -12.61 -1.17
CA THR A 111 2.55 -11.59 -2.19
C THR A 111 2.25 -10.21 -1.61
N LEU A 112 2.29 -10.05 -0.29
CA LEU A 112 2.06 -8.77 0.38
C LEU A 112 3.00 -7.68 -0.12
N ARG A 113 2.43 -6.50 -0.37
CA ARG A 113 3.12 -5.28 -0.73
C ARG A 113 2.79 -4.18 0.27
N LEU A 114 3.77 -3.35 0.59
CA LEU A 114 3.58 -2.21 1.46
C LEU A 114 3.68 -0.91 0.65
N ILE A 115 2.83 0.05 0.97
CA ILE A 115 2.95 1.43 0.51
C ILE A 115 3.18 2.32 1.72
N VAL A 116 4.12 3.26 1.61
CA VAL A 116 4.33 4.31 2.60
C VAL A 116 4.20 5.68 1.98
N ALA A 117 3.22 6.44 2.43
CA ALA A 117 3.02 7.82 2.03
C ALA A 117 3.57 8.78 3.08
N GLY A 118 4.58 9.56 2.71
CA GLY A 118 5.32 10.43 3.62
C GLY A 118 6.57 11.04 2.99
N GLY A 119 7.46 11.61 3.79
CA GLY A 119 8.82 11.97 3.36
C GLY A 119 9.84 10.87 3.67
N ASP A 120 11.11 11.08 3.30
CA ASP A 120 12.18 10.09 3.47
C ASP A 120 12.26 9.50 4.87
N GLY A 121 12.21 10.32 5.93
CA GLY A 121 12.24 9.83 7.31
C GLY A 121 11.06 8.91 7.69
N THR A 122 9.91 9.08 7.04
CA THR A 122 8.74 8.19 7.24
C THR A 122 8.97 6.84 6.55
N ALA A 123 9.46 6.87 5.31
CA ALA A 123 9.79 5.67 4.55
C ALA A 123 10.94 4.88 5.21
N SER A 124 12.02 5.55 5.61
CA SER A 124 13.15 4.93 6.32
C SER A 124 12.72 4.26 7.63
N ARG A 125 11.78 4.86 8.38
CA ARG A 125 11.23 4.22 9.59
C ARG A 125 10.49 2.93 9.27
N LEU A 126 9.67 2.89 8.22
CA LEU A 126 8.98 1.66 7.82
C LEU A 126 9.98 0.60 7.33
N LEU A 127 10.95 0.99 6.49
CA LEU A 127 11.98 0.09 5.98
C LEU A 127 12.83 -0.51 7.11
N GLY A 128 13.17 0.30 8.12
CA GLY A 128 13.86 -0.17 9.32
C GLY A 128 13.08 -1.25 10.05
N VAL A 129 11.78 -1.04 10.28
CA VAL A 129 10.91 -2.07 10.88
C VAL A 129 10.85 -3.33 10.04
N VAL A 130 10.70 -3.22 8.71
CA VAL A 130 10.69 -4.39 7.81
C VAL A 130 11.99 -5.18 7.91
N SER A 131 13.13 -4.49 8.01
CA SER A 131 14.45 -5.10 8.23
C SER A 131 14.52 -5.82 9.59
N ASP A 132 14.04 -5.18 10.66
CA ASP A 132 14.09 -5.72 12.02
C ASP A 132 13.23 -6.99 12.20
N LEU A 133 12.17 -7.15 11.40
CA LEU A 133 11.33 -8.35 11.42
C LEU A 133 12.05 -9.62 10.92
N LYS A 134 13.20 -9.48 10.24
CA LYS A 134 14.02 -10.60 9.74
C LYS A 134 13.21 -11.65 8.97
N LEU A 135 12.25 -11.18 8.16
CA LEU A 135 11.40 -12.04 7.33
C LEU A 135 12.26 -12.75 6.28
N SER A 136 11.98 -14.03 6.04
CA SER A 136 12.65 -14.78 4.96
C SER A 136 12.38 -14.19 3.58
N HIS A 137 11.22 -13.55 3.42
CA HIS A 137 10.80 -12.86 2.20
C HIS A 137 10.21 -11.51 2.63
N PRO A 138 11.01 -10.44 2.76
CA PRO A 138 10.49 -9.13 3.11
C PRO A 138 9.58 -8.62 1.98
N PRO A 139 8.43 -7.99 2.30
CA PRO A 139 7.51 -7.50 1.29
C PRO A 139 8.13 -6.32 0.52
N PRO A 140 7.88 -6.19 -0.79
CA PRO A 140 8.23 -4.98 -1.52
C PRO A 140 7.58 -3.75 -0.89
N VAL A 141 8.31 -2.63 -0.87
CA VAL A 141 7.83 -1.36 -0.32
C VAL A 141 7.89 -0.29 -1.40
N ALA A 142 6.76 0.38 -1.65
CA ALA A 142 6.67 1.53 -2.54
C ALA A 142 6.48 2.82 -1.72
N THR A 143 7.16 3.90 -2.10
CA THR A 143 7.13 5.19 -1.38
C THR A 143 6.30 6.22 -2.13
N VAL A 144 5.19 6.69 -1.56
CA VAL A 144 4.43 7.83 -2.11
C VAL A 144 4.96 9.12 -1.49
N PRO A 145 5.67 9.98 -2.25
CA PRO A 145 6.20 11.23 -1.71
C PRO A 145 5.06 12.19 -1.35
N LEU A 146 4.93 12.48 -0.06
CA LEU A 146 4.05 13.54 0.46
C LEU A 146 4.85 14.77 0.92
N GLY A 147 6.17 14.80 0.71
CA GLY A 147 7.07 15.84 1.20
C GLY A 147 7.76 16.63 0.08
N THR A 148 8.58 17.60 0.47
CA THR A 148 9.54 18.28 -0.41
C THR A 148 10.87 17.52 -0.53
N GLY A 149 11.17 16.60 0.40
CA GLY A 149 12.31 15.68 0.33
C GLY A 149 11.88 14.36 -0.30
N ASN A 150 12.24 14.17 -1.57
CA ASN A 150 11.91 13.00 -2.39
C ASN A 150 13.18 12.21 -2.77
N ASN A 151 14.17 12.19 -1.87
CA ASN A 151 15.45 11.57 -2.19
C ASN A 151 15.31 10.06 -2.39
N LEU A 152 14.41 9.39 -1.66
CA LEU A 152 14.16 7.97 -1.87
C LEU A 152 13.54 7.67 -3.24
N PRO A 153 12.40 8.28 -3.65
CA PRO A 153 11.89 8.14 -5.02
C PRO A 153 12.95 8.42 -6.10
N PHE A 154 13.75 9.50 -5.94
CA PHE A 154 14.84 9.84 -6.85
C PHE A 154 15.93 8.75 -6.90
N SER A 155 16.38 8.27 -5.74
CA SER A 155 17.41 7.22 -5.64
C SER A 155 16.95 5.88 -6.22
N PHE A 156 15.63 5.65 -6.31
CA PHE A 156 15.05 4.47 -6.94
C PHE A 156 14.66 4.68 -8.41
N GLY A 157 14.92 5.86 -9.00
CA GLY A 157 14.56 6.19 -10.38
C GLY A 157 13.04 6.24 -10.62
N TRP A 158 12.25 6.55 -9.58
CA TRP A 158 10.79 6.69 -9.70
C TRP A 158 10.42 7.96 -10.44
N ASP A 159 11.11 9.08 -10.19
CA ASP A 159 10.81 10.32 -10.90
C ASP A 159 11.30 10.19 -12.34
N GLY A 160 10.40 10.43 -13.29
CA GLY A 160 10.65 10.19 -14.71
C GLY A 160 11.61 11.19 -15.34
N HIS A 161 12.73 11.51 -14.69
CA HIS A 161 13.85 12.16 -15.37
C HIS A 161 14.47 11.11 -16.30
N SER A 162 13.97 11.09 -17.53
CA SER A 162 14.68 10.52 -18.67
C SER A 162 16.11 11.08 -18.68
N ASP A 163 17.07 10.18 -18.81
CA ASP A 163 18.47 10.49 -19.07
C ASP A 163 18.60 11.37 -20.33
N GLU A 164 18.46 12.69 -20.20
CA GLU A 164 18.63 13.67 -21.28
C GLU A 164 19.64 14.76 -20.86
N GLU A 165 20.69 14.43 -20.10
CA GLU A 165 21.87 15.29 -19.99
C GLU A 165 23.14 14.43 -19.87
N ASP A 166 23.58 13.86 -20.99
CA ASP A 166 24.98 13.45 -21.22
C ASP A 166 25.21 13.29 -22.75
N LEU A 167 25.19 14.42 -23.49
CA LEU A 167 25.77 14.56 -24.83
C LEU A 167 26.34 15.98 -25.05
#